data_AF-R5MTH3-F1
#
_entry.id   AF-R5MTH3-F1
#
_cell.length_a   1.000
_cell.length_b   1.000
_cell.length_c   1.000
_cell.angle_alpha   90.00
_cell.angle_beta   90.00
_cell.angle_gamma   90.00
#
_symmetry.space_group_name_H-M   'P 1'
#
loop_
_entity.id
_entity.type
_entity.pdbx_description
1 polymer ?
#
loop_
_entity_poly.entity_id
_entity_poly.type
_entity_poly.pdbx_seq_one_letter_code
_entity_poly.pdbx_strand_id
1 'polypeptide(L)'
;MQLTNIDIIRHNFKIKNNYPLISNISYTYQYIEYLSNNILFEHNTSVITKLLIKDYIINSISIIEAIFYSLLNPIYNFKHPVSFNYLFKNIIKENILKLTSEDIKLLYNLKTLRNKIHIYSSFQAKLTDYNSYTLDDYYLMRTILYKILNNSLVSNGKFKVKEKNARK
;
A
#
# COMPACT_ATOMS: atom_id res chain seq x y z
N MET A 1 -14.05 -2.18 -14.29
CA MET A 1 -12.81 -2.99 -14.38
C MET A 1 -12.97 -4.24 -13.53
N GLN A 2 -12.65 -5.44 -14.05
CA GLN A 2 -12.83 -6.70 -13.31
C GLN A 2 -11.76 -6.86 -12.21
N LEU A 3 -12.18 -7.28 -11.01
CA LEU A 3 -11.29 -7.58 -9.89
C LEU A 3 -10.43 -8.80 -10.22
N THR A 4 -9.18 -8.81 -9.76
CA THR A 4 -8.30 -9.96 -9.99
C THR A 4 -8.77 -11.15 -9.15
N ASN A 5 -8.76 -12.35 -9.73
CA ASN A 5 -9.09 -13.57 -9.00
C ASN A 5 -8.08 -13.77 -7.85
N ILE A 6 -8.59 -14.13 -6.68
CA ILE A 6 -7.81 -14.24 -5.46
C ILE A 6 -6.71 -15.30 -5.54
N ASP A 7 -6.96 -16.42 -6.23
CA ASP A 7 -5.99 -17.48 -6.41
C ASP A 7 -4.85 -17.00 -7.30
N ILE A 8 -5.13 -16.20 -8.33
CA ILE A 8 -4.09 -15.59 -9.17
C ILE A 8 -3.18 -14.69 -8.32
N ILE A 9 -3.77 -13.89 -7.43
CA ILE A 9 -3.01 -13.02 -6.52
C ILE A 9 -2.10 -13.85 -5.61
N ARG A 10 -2.64 -14.89 -4.95
CA ARG A 10 -1.88 -15.74 -4.02
C ARG A 10 -0.72 -16.45 -4.72
N HIS A 11 -0.97 -17.08 -5.86
CA HIS A 11 0.06 -17.83 -6.61
C HIS A 11 1.15 -16.93 -7.22
N ASN A 12 0.91 -15.62 -7.30
CA ASN A 12 1.90 -14.68 -7.83
C ASN A 12 3.01 -14.35 -6.82
N PHE A 13 2.79 -14.49 -5.51
CA PHE A 13 3.79 -14.19 -4.50
C PHE A 13 4.87 -15.27 -4.41
N LYS A 14 6.11 -14.85 -4.16
CA LYS A 14 7.29 -15.73 -3.95
C LYS A 14 7.61 -15.99 -2.48
N ILE A 15 6.90 -15.33 -1.56
CA ILE A 15 7.10 -15.48 -0.12
C ILE A 15 6.63 -16.89 0.29
N LYS A 16 7.58 -17.78 0.58
CA LYS A 16 7.29 -19.19 0.91
C LYS A 16 6.75 -19.36 2.33
N ASN A 17 5.99 -20.45 2.53
CA ASN A 17 5.61 -21.00 3.83
C ASN A 17 4.85 -20.05 4.77
N ASN A 18 4.05 -19.13 4.22
CA ASN A 18 3.17 -18.29 5.03
C ASN A 18 1.80 -18.09 4.37
N TYR A 19 1.06 -19.19 4.17
CA TYR A 19 -0.27 -19.16 3.56
C TYR A 19 -1.24 -18.17 4.22
N PRO A 20 -1.31 -18.06 5.57
CA PRO A 20 -2.17 -17.07 6.21
C PRO A 20 -1.79 -15.63 5.84
N LEU A 21 -0.51 -15.28 5.89
CA LEU A 21 -0.04 -13.94 5.52
C LEU A 21 -0.33 -13.62 4.06
N ILE A 22 -0.04 -14.56 3.14
CA ILE A 22 -0.31 -14.37 1.71
C ILE A 22 -1.80 -14.21 1.46
N SER A 23 -2.64 -14.98 2.14
CA SER A 23 -4.10 -14.85 2.02
C SER A 23 -4.56 -13.47 2.49
N ASN A 24 -4.09 -13.01 3.65
CA ASN A 24 -4.40 -11.68 4.17
C ASN A 24 -3.96 -10.57 3.21
N ILE A 25 -2.73 -10.64 2.69
CA ILE A 25 -2.25 -9.70 1.67
C ILE A 25 -3.16 -9.73 0.44
N SER A 26 -3.57 -10.92 0.01
CA SER A 26 -4.38 -11.10 -1.21
C SER A 26 -5.79 -10.53 -1.06
N TYR A 27 -6.44 -10.72 0.09
CA TYR A 27 -7.75 -10.15 0.38
C TYR A 27 -7.68 -8.63 0.44
N THR A 28 -6.69 -8.09 1.15
CA THR A 28 -6.46 -6.64 1.21
C THR A 28 -6.11 -6.08 -0.17
N TYR A 29 -5.35 -6.80 -0.99
CA TYR A 29 -5.06 -6.42 -2.37
C TYR A 29 -6.34 -6.32 -3.21
N GLN A 30 -7.22 -7.32 -3.13
CA GLN A 30 -8.48 -7.27 -3.86
C GLN A 30 -9.38 -6.10 -3.40
N TYR A 31 -9.35 -5.77 -2.10
CA TYR A 31 -10.04 -4.59 -1.58
C TYR A 31 -9.48 -3.27 -2.13
N ILE A 32 -8.15 -3.10 -2.21
CA ILE A 32 -7.59 -1.88 -2.82
C ILE A 32 -7.86 -1.80 -4.33
N GLU A 33 -8.02 -2.93 -5.04
CA GLU A 33 -8.49 -2.91 -6.43
C GLU A 33 -9.93 -2.39 -6.52
N TYR A 34 -10.81 -2.83 -5.61
CA TYR A 34 -12.15 -2.29 -5.49
C TYR A 34 -12.13 -0.78 -5.21
N LEU A 35 -11.35 -0.33 -4.22
CA LEU A 35 -11.21 1.10 -3.90
C LEU A 35 -10.69 1.90 -5.09
N SER A 36 -9.67 1.40 -5.79
CA SER A 36 -9.09 2.02 -6.99
C SER A 36 -10.13 2.23 -8.08
N ASN A 37 -11.01 1.26 -8.31
CA ASN A 37 -12.10 1.40 -9.27
C ASN A 37 -13.09 2.50 -8.86
N ASN A 38 -13.50 2.52 -7.60
CA ASN A 38 -14.42 3.54 -7.08
C ASN A 38 -13.81 4.95 -7.13
N ILE A 39 -12.51 5.10 -6.85
CA ILE A 39 -11.82 6.40 -6.93
C ILE A 39 -11.78 6.92 -8.37
N LEU A 40 -11.54 6.04 -9.34
CA LEU A 40 -11.25 6.44 -10.72
C LEU A 40 -12.47 6.53 -11.65
N PHE A 41 -13.48 5.71 -11.43
CA PHE A 41 -14.55 5.51 -12.42
C PHE A 41 -15.95 5.82 -11.89
N GLU A 42 -16.14 5.90 -10.59
CA GLU A 42 -17.46 6.20 -10.01
C GLU A 42 -17.65 7.70 -9.77
N HIS A 43 -18.87 8.18 -9.95
CA HIS A 43 -19.25 9.55 -9.65
C HIS A 43 -19.44 9.72 -8.14
N ASN A 44 -18.37 10.10 -7.45
CA ASN A 44 -18.37 10.33 -6.01
C ASN A 44 -18.37 11.83 -5.65
N THR A 45 -18.94 12.16 -4.49
CA THR A 45 -18.71 13.49 -3.91
C THR A 45 -17.24 13.65 -3.52
N SER A 46 -16.75 14.88 -3.46
CA SER A 46 -15.37 15.16 -3.07
C SER A 46 -15.00 14.58 -1.70
N VAL A 47 -15.95 14.52 -0.77
CA VAL A 47 -15.77 13.91 0.56
C VAL A 47 -15.61 12.40 0.46
N ILE A 48 -16.49 11.72 -0.28
CA ILE A 48 -16.40 10.25 -0.45
C ILE A 48 -15.10 9.87 -1.17
N THR A 49 -14.71 10.59 -2.22
CA THR A 49 -13.43 10.35 -2.91
C THR A 49 -12.24 10.43 -1.94
N LYS A 50 -12.21 11.44 -1.06
CA LYS A 50 -11.14 11.57 -0.06
C LYS A 50 -11.12 10.42 0.94
N LEU A 51 -12.29 9.93 1.37
CA LEU A 51 -12.38 8.77 2.26
C LEU A 51 -11.92 7.48 1.58
N LEU A 52 -12.28 7.26 0.32
CA LEU A 52 -11.80 6.13 -0.46
C LEU A 52 -10.28 6.17 -0.65
N ILE A 53 -9.71 7.36 -0.93
CA ILE A 53 -8.25 7.54 -1.05
C ILE A 53 -7.55 7.25 0.27
N LYS A 54 -8.09 7.75 1.39
CA LYS A 54 -7.58 7.44 2.73
C LYS A 54 -7.54 5.93 2.97
N ASP A 55 -8.65 5.24 2.71
CA ASP A 55 -8.73 3.79 2.92
C ASP A 55 -7.78 3.04 1.98
N TYR A 56 -7.62 3.50 0.74
CA TYR A 56 -6.66 2.93 -0.20
C TYR A 56 -5.23 3.03 0.34
N ILE A 57 -4.84 4.19 0.89
CA ILE A 57 -3.51 4.42 1.47
C ILE A 57 -3.26 3.54 2.69
N ILE A 58 -4.23 3.46 3.61
CA ILE A 58 -4.10 2.64 4.83
C ILE A 58 -3.89 1.18 4.46
N ASN A 59 -4.76 0.63 3.60
CA ASN A 59 -4.70 -0.78 3.20
C ASN A 59 -3.44 -1.09 2.37
N SER A 60 -3.01 -0.15 1.51
CA SER A 60 -1.77 -0.30 0.75
C SER A 60 -0.53 -0.33 1.66
N ILE A 61 -0.48 0.51 2.70
CA ILE A 61 0.62 0.50 3.68
C ILE A 61 0.62 -0.79 4.50
N SER A 62 -0.55 -1.31 4.88
CA SER A 62 -0.64 -2.60 5.56
C SER A 62 -0.11 -3.76 4.71
N ILE A 63 -0.34 -3.74 3.38
CA ILE A 63 0.27 -4.71 2.46
C ILE A 63 1.81 -4.56 2.45
N ILE A 64 2.32 -3.33 2.37
CA ILE A 64 3.77 -3.07 2.39
C ILE A 64 4.39 -3.53 3.70
N GLU A 65 3.73 -3.29 4.84
CA GLU A 65 4.18 -3.74 6.16
C GLU A 65 4.30 -5.26 6.21
N ALA A 66 3.28 -5.98 5.73
CA ALA A 66 3.27 -7.43 5.67
C ALA A 66 4.40 -7.98 4.77
N ILE A 67 4.67 -7.32 3.65
CA ILE A 67 5.79 -7.66 2.75
C ILE A 67 7.13 -7.42 3.47
N PHE A 68 7.34 -6.27 4.10
CA PHE A 68 8.58 -5.98 4.83
C PHE A 68 8.82 -6.99 5.95
N TYR A 69 7.78 -7.31 6.73
CA TYR A 69 7.83 -8.35 7.75
C TYR A 69 8.29 -9.67 7.15
N SER A 70 7.68 -10.11 6.05
CA SER A 70 8.02 -11.39 5.41
C SER A 70 9.45 -11.48 4.90
N LEU A 71 10.01 -10.36 4.42
CA LEU A 71 11.37 -10.30 3.88
C LEU A 71 12.42 -10.22 4.99
N LEU A 72 12.09 -9.57 6.12
CA LEU A 72 13.01 -9.38 7.24
C LEU A 72 12.94 -10.52 8.26
N ASN A 73 11.81 -11.21 8.38
CA ASN A 73 11.64 -12.26 9.39
C ASN A 73 12.70 -13.39 9.29
N PRO A 74 13.12 -13.85 8.09
CA PRO A 74 14.20 -14.84 7.99
C PRO A 74 15.56 -14.34 8.53
N ILE A 75 15.78 -13.03 8.60
CA ILE A 75 17.04 -12.41 9.07
C ILE A 75 16.97 -12.16 10.58
N TYR A 76 15.84 -11.64 11.06
CA TYR A 76 15.69 -11.14 12.42
C TYR A 76 14.92 -12.09 13.36
N ASN A 77 14.24 -13.09 12.82
CA ASN A 77 13.45 -14.09 13.54
C ASN A 77 12.45 -13.47 14.54
N PHE A 78 11.54 -12.64 14.04
CA PHE A 78 10.56 -11.93 14.86
C PHE A 78 9.58 -12.91 15.52
N LYS A 79 9.40 -12.79 16.83
CA LYS A 79 8.43 -13.59 17.60
C LYS A 79 7.08 -12.90 17.81
N HIS A 80 7.01 -11.60 17.53
CA HIS A 80 5.85 -10.76 17.78
C HIS A 80 5.65 -9.77 16.62
N PRO A 81 4.46 -9.16 16.50
CA PRO A 81 4.24 -8.05 15.59
C PRO A 81 5.27 -6.94 15.77
N VAL A 82 5.74 -6.38 14.66
CA VAL A 82 6.81 -5.39 14.63
C VAL A 82 6.25 -4.10 14.02
N SER A 83 6.56 -2.95 14.63
CA SER A 83 6.09 -1.67 14.12
C SER A 83 6.58 -1.40 12.69
N PHE A 84 5.74 -0.72 11.88
CA PHE A 84 6.13 -0.24 10.55
C PHE A 84 7.48 0.50 10.57
N ASN A 85 7.72 1.34 11.58
CA ASN A 85 8.95 2.13 11.69
C ASN A 85 10.20 1.24 11.77
N TYR A 86 10.12 0.18 12.56
CA TYR A 86 11.22 -0.76 12.70
C TYR A 86 11.43 -1.54 11.40
N LEU A 87 10.34 -2.03 10.78
CA LEU A 87 10.40 -2.74 9.50
C LEU A 87 10.99 -1.85 8.39
N PHE A 88 10.52 -0.61 8.29
CA PHE A 88 10.98 0.37 7.32
C PHE A 88 12.46 0.74 7.51
N LYS A 89 12.91 0.95 8.76
CA LYS A 89 14.33 1.21 9.03
C LYS A 89 15.22 0.05 8.57
N ASN A 90 14.80 -1.19 8.86
CA ASN A 90 15.62 -2.36 8.55
C ASN A 90 15.54 -2.76 7.07
N ILE A 91 14.41 -2.56 6.37
CA ILE A 91 14.35 -2.85 4.93
C ILE A 91 15.32 -1.96 4.13
N ILE A 92 15.50 -0.71 4.57
CA ILE A 92 16.47 0.23 4.00
C ILE A 92 17.89 -0.20 4.35
N LYS A 93 18.14 -0.49 5.64
CA LYS A 93 19.46 -0.94 6.13
C LYS A 93 19.97 -2.18 5.39
N GLU A 94 19.12 -3.19 5.24
CA GLU A 94 19.47 -4.43 4.54
C GLU A 94 19.46 -4.28 3.01
N ASN A 95 18.96 -3.15 2.49
CA ASN A 95 18.87 -2.82 1.06
C ASN A 95 18.24 -3.91 0.18
N ILE A 96 17.32 -4.71 0.74
CA ILE A 96 16.75 -5.91 0.10
C ILE A 96 15.99 -5.54 -1.17
N LEU A 97 15.17 -4.49 -1.10
CA LEU A 97 14.31 -4.05 -2.20
C LEU A 97 14.98 -3.07 -3.16
N LYS A 98 16.22 -2.64 -2.90
CA LYS A 98 16.96 -1.64 -3.69
C LYS A 98 16.14 -0.36 -3.97
N LEU A 99 15.51 0.17 -2.92
CA LEU A 99 14.71 1.39 -3.00
C LEU A 99 15.61 2.60 -3.23
N THR A 100 15.20 3.52 -4.10
CA THR A 100 15.90 4.79 -4.33
C THR A 100 15.60 5.77 -3.20
N SER A 101 16.40 6.84 -3.11
CA SER A 101 16.14 7.93 -2.15
C SER A 101 14.74 8.54 -2.29
N GLU A 102 14.23 8.62 -3.52
CA GLU A 102 12.88 9.12 -3.80
C GLU A 102 11.79 8.16 -3.31
N ASP A 103 11.98 6.85 -3.49
CA ASP A 103 11.06 5.84 -2.95
C ASP A 103 10.98 5.91 -1.42
N ILE A 104 12.13 6.10 -0.76
CA ILE A 104 12.24 6.19 0.70
C ILE A 104 11.52 7.44 1.20
N LYS A 105 11.75 8.59 0.56
CA LYS A 105 11.06 9.85 0.88
C LYS A 105 9.56 9.70 0.69
N LEU A 106 9.14 9.06 -0.39
CA LEU A 106 7.73 8.84 -0.68
C LEU A 106 7.06 7.93 0.36
N LEU A 107 7.68 6.80 0.72
CA LEU A 107 7.18 5.91 1.78
C LEU A 107 7.07 6.63 3.13
N TYR A 108 8.05 7.48 3.45
CA TYR A 108 8.02 8.28 4.67
C TYR A 108 6.80 9.22 4.68
N ASN A 109 6.53 9.91 3.58
CA ASN A 109 5.39 10.81 3.45
C ASN A 109 4.05 10.05 3.55
N LEU A 110 3.90 8.96 2.81
CA LEU A 110 2.67 8.16 2.82
C LEU A 110 2.39 7.53 4.20
N LYS A 111 3.43 7.12 4.93
CA LYS A 111 3.31 6.68 6.33
C LYS A 111 2.70 7.78 7.20
N THR A 112 3.07 9.05 7.01
CA THR A 112 2.46 10.14 7.79
C THR A 112 0.97 10.28 7.50
N LEU A 113 0.54 10.10 6.25
CA LEU A 113 -0.87 10.08 5.86
C LEU A 113 -1.64 8.92 6.48
N ARG A 114 -1.04 7.73 6.60
CA ARG A 114 -1.64 6.60 7.34
C ARG A 114 -1.85 6.90 8.82
N ASN A 115 -1.03 7.77 9.41
CA ASN A 115 -1.17 8.13 10.83
C ASN A 115 -2.22 9.24 11.07
N LYS A 116 -2.68 9.93 10.02
CA LYS A 116 -3.77 10.93 10.08
C LYS A 116 -5.17 10.30 10.10
N ILE A 117 -5.33 9.21 10.85
CA ILE A 117 -6.59 8.45 10.98
C ILE A 117 -7.38 8.81 12.24
N HIS A 118 -6.79 9.57 13.15
CA HIS A 118 -7.41 9.96 14.41
C HIS A 118 -8.39 11.13 14.19
N ILE A 119 -9.66 10.81 13.99
CA ILE A 119 -10.71 11.81 13.72
C ILE A 119 -10.93 12.86 14.85
N TYR A 120 -10.35 12.63 16.04
CA TYR A 120 -10.44 13.52 17.19
C TYR A 120 -9.20 14.40 17.40
N SER A 121 -8.13 14.24 16.60
CA SER A 121 -6.87 14.97 16.82
C SER A 121 -6.84 16.38 16.22
N SER A 122 -7.81 16.76 15.38
CA SER A 122 -7.86 18.06 14.71
C SER A 122 -8.89 19.00 15.35
N PHE A 123 -8.43 20.09 16.00
CA PHE A 123 -9.28 21.10 16.65
C PHE A 123 -9.66 22.30 15.75
N GLN A 124 -9.27 22.31 14.48
CA GLN A 124 -9.54 23.41 13.53
C GLN A 124 -10.34 22.93 12.32
N ALA A 125 -11.50 23.55 12.06
CA ALA A 125 -12.47 23.13 11.03
C ALA A 125 -11.97 23.18 9.57
N LYS A 126 -10.95 24.00 9.26
CA LYS A 126 -10.27 24.02 7.93
C LYS A 126 -9.15 22.98 7.81
N LEU A 127 -8.80 22.32 8.91
CA LEU A 127 -7.69 21.38 9.08
C LEU A 127 -8.18 19.98 9.48
N THR A 128 -9.42 19.67 9.14
CA THR A 128 -9.93 18.31 9.27
C THR A 128 -9.00 17.38 8.49
N ASP A 129 -8.54 16.30 9.12
CA ASP A 129 -7.57 15.37 8.53
C ASP A 129 -7.99 14.84 7.14
N TYR A 130 -9.31 14.79 6.87
CA TYR A 130 -9.86 14.40 5.57
C TYR A 130 -9.40 15.30 4.41
N ASN A 131 -9.09 16.59 4.64
CA ASN A 131 -8.61 17.49 3.58
C ASN A 131 -7.17 17.19 3.15
N SER A 132 -6.43 16.39 3.91
CA SER A 132 -5.04 16.02 3.60
C SER A 132 -4.91 15.00 2.46
N TYR A 133 -6.01 14.39 2.00
CA TYR A 133 -5.99 13.35 0.98
C TYR A 133 -6.37 13.90 -0.38
N THR A 134 -5.51 13.67 -1.36
CA THR A 134 -5.65 14.14 -2.73
C THR A 134 -5.55 12.98 -3.72
N LEU A 135 -6.02 13.20 -4.95
CA LEU A 135 -5.86 12.21 -6.02
C LEU A 135 -4.37 11.94 -6.34
N ASP A 136 -3.51 12.93 -6.11
CA ASP A 136 -2.05 12.76 -6.23
C ASP A 136 -1.52 11.77 -5.20
N ASP A 137 -1.95 11.85 -3.94
CA ASP A 137 -1.57 10.88 -2.90
C ASP A 137 -1.95 9.45 -3.28
N TYR A 138 -3.12 9.27 -3.90
CA TYR A 138 -3.53 7.98 -4.46
C TYR A 138 -2.56 7.50 -5.55
N TYR A 139 -2.21 8.35 -6.52
CA TYR A 139 -1.29 7.97 -7.59
C TYR A 139 0.12 7.66 -7.07
N LEU A 140 0.61 8.43 -6.10
CA LEU A 140 1.89 8.22 -5.45
C LEU A 140 1.90 6.89 -4.66
N MET A 141 0.87 6.65 -3.84
CA MET A 141 0.69 5.39 -3.10
C MET A 141 0.63 4.19 -4.04
N ARG A 142 -0.15 4.31 -5.12
CA ARG A 142 -0.27 3.28 -6.16
C ARG A 142 1.08 2.98 -6.79
N THR A 143 1.84 4.01 -7.13
CA THR A 143 3.15 3.88 -7.78
C THR A 143 4.13 3.11 -6.91
N ILE A 144 4.28 3.50 -5.63
CA ILE A 144 5.22 2.83 -4.74
C ILE A 144 4.76 1.41 -4.35
N LEU A 145 3.45 1.21 -4.16
CA LEU A 145 2.91 -0.11 -3.85
C LEU A 145 3.24 -1.10 -4.98
N TYR A 146 2.94 -0.74 -6.22
CA TYR A 146 3.18 -1.65 -7.34
C TYR A 146 4.66 -1.83 -7.64
N LYS A 147 5.50 -0.83 -7.36
CA LYS A 147 6.96 -0.99 -7.42
C LYS A 147 7.44 -2.07 -6.43
N ILE A 148 6.90 -2.09 -5.21
CA ILE A 148 7.22 -3.10 -4.19
C ILE A 148 6.62 -4.46 -4.55
N LEU A 149 5.34 -4.51 -4.92
CA LEU A 149 4.66 -5.76 -5.29
C LEU A 149 5.34 -6.46 -6.48
N ASN A 150 5.79 -5.70 -7.47
CA ASN A 150 6.48 -6.24 -8.65
C ASN A 150 7.99 -6.41 -8.47
N ASN A 151 8.52 -6.21 -7.26
CA ASN A 151 9.91 -6.55 -6.98
C ASN A 151 10.10 -8.07 -7.14
N SER A 152 11.22 -8.47 -7.76
CA SER A 152 11.50 -9.87 -8.10
C SER A 152 11.66 -10.80 -6.89
N LEU A 153 11.92 -10.25 -5.70
CA LEU A 153 11.94 -10.98 -4.43
C LEU A 153 10.54 -11.18 -3.84
N VAL A 154 9.58 -10.34 -4.22
CA VAL A 154 8.22 -10.33 -3.66
C VAL A 154 7.28 -11.20 -4.51
N SER A 155 7.33 -11.06 -5.84
CA SER A 155 6.40 -11.75 -6.73
C SER A 155 6.99 -12.08 -8.10
N ASN A 156 6.19 -12.68 -8.97
CA ASN A 156 6.53 -12.89 -10.38
C ASN A 156 6.27 -11.66 -11.27
N GLY A 157 5.99 -10.47 -10.70
CA GLY A 157 5.89 -9.21 -11.45
C GLY A 157 4.57 -8.99 -12.19
N LYS A 158 3.51 -9.74 -11.85
CA LYS A 158 2.21 -9.68 -12.54
C LYS A 158 1.18 -8.72 -11.92
N PHE A 159 1.57 -7.91 -10.94
CA PHE A 159 0.67 -6.91 -10.36
C PHE A 159 0.57 -5.69 -11.28
N LYS A 160 -0.62 -5.11 -11.40
CA LYS A 160 -0.95 -4.17 -12.48
C LYS A 160 -0.14 -2.88 -12.40
N VAL A 161 0.70 -2.59 -13.41
CA VAL A 161 0.89 -1.23 -13.96
C VAL A 161 1.17 -1.25 -15.48
N LYS A 162 0.15 -0.91 -16.29
CA LYS A 162 0.03 0.22 -17.26
C LYS A 162 -1.33 0.08 -17.97
N GLU A 163 -2.17 1.11 -18.03
CA GLU A 163 -2.07 2.18 -19.03
C GLU A 163 -1.85 3.62 -18.52
N LYS A 164 -1.08 4.36 -19.35
CA LYS A 164 -1.28 5.78 -19.67
C LYS A 164 -2.41 5.86 -20.71
N ASN A 165 -3.27 6.88 -20.56
CA ASN A 165 -4.43 7.34 -21.37
C ASN A 165 -5.77 6.87 -20.78
N ALA A 166 -6.78 7.71 -20.53
CA ALA A 166 -7.15 8.95 -21.23
C ALA A 166 -7.34 10.15 -20.28
N ARG A 167 -6.55 11.20 -20.53
CA ARG A 167 -7.16 12.52 -20.72
C ARG A 167 -7.95 12.41 -22.02
N LYS A 168 -9.27 12.43 -21.94
CA LYS A 168 -10.16 12.99 -22.95
C LYS A 168 -11.18 13.82 -22.19
#